data_AF-X1IGF3-F1
#
_entry.id   AF-X1IGF3-F1
#
_cell.length_a   1.000
_cell.length_b   1.000
_cell.length_c   1.000
_cell.angle_alpha   90.00
_cell.angle_beta   90.00
_cell.angle_gamma   90.00
#
_symmetry.space_group_name_H-M   'P 1'
#
loop_
_entity.id
_entity.type
_entity.pdbx_description
1 polymer ?
#
loop_
_entity_poly.entity_id
_entity_poly.type
_entity_poly.pdbx_seq_one_letter_code
_entity_poly.pdbx_strand_id
1 'polypeptide(L)'
;MANRILVAITRIEKKLETVPDEKVVALHKSLKTDWKDLIQYQNLQAAAFACGKLTEEEAMTLYRMYGGEAPSPEKFDRLSLAEKVVATQTAGELSKMRICD
;
A
#
# COMPACT_ATOMS: atom_id res chain seq x y z
N MET A 1 5.22 -17.09 -9.34
CA MET A 1 6.12 -16.14 -8.64
C MET A 1 5.32 -15.62 -7.45
N ALA A 2 5.85 -15.62 -6.22
CA ALA A 2 5.05 -15.17 -5.08
C ALA A 2 4.83 -13.65 -5.15
N ASN A 3 3.59 -13.19 -5.02
CA ASN A 3 3.23 -11.77 -5.02
C ASN A 3 3.99 -11.03 -3.89
N ARG A 4 4.89 -10.10 -4.27
CA ARG A 4 5.78 -9.43 -3.31
C ARG A 4 5.04 -8.57 -2.30
N ILE A 5 3.87 -8.04 -2.66
CA ILE A 5 3.03 -7.22 -1.79
C ILE A 5 2.46 -8.06 -0.66
N LEU A 6 1.94 -9.26 -0.98
CA LEU A 6 1.43 -10.18 0.04
C LEU A 6 2.54 -10.68 0.97
N VAL A 7 3.71 -11.01 0.42
CA VAL A 7 4.87 -11.41 1.23
C VAL A 7 5.31 -10.28 2.18
N ALA A 8 5.31 -9.03 1.69
CA ALA A 8 5.62 -7.87 2.52
C ALA A 8 4.59 -7.68 3.65
N ILE A 9 3.29 -7.85 3.37
CA ILE A 9 2.23 -7.76 4.37
C ILE A 9 2.48 -8.77 5.49
N THR A 10 2.66 -10.06 5.16
CA THR A 10 2.93 -11.10 6.17
C THR A 10 4.20 -10.83 6.97
N ARG A 11 5.23 -10.24 6.35
CA ARG A 11 6.45 -9.85 7.07
C ARG A 11 6.19 -8.72 8.05
N ILE A 12 5.37 -7.72 7.67
CA ILE A 12 5.02 -6.62 8.56
C ILE A 12 4.11 -7.09 9.68
N GLU A 13 3.14 -7.96 9.42
CA GLU A 13 2.28 -8.58 10.44
C GLU A 13 3.12 -9.23 11.55
N LYS A 14 4.05 -10.12 11.18
CA LYS A 14 4.97 -10.74 12.14
C LYS A 14 5.84 -9.74 12.89
N LYS A 15 6.23 -8.64 12.23
CA LYS A 15 7.02 -7.60 12.89
C LYS A 15 6.19 -6.84 13.93
N LEU A 16 4.92 -6.57 13.63
CA LEU A 16 4.01 -5.85 14.54
C LEU A 16 3.77 -6.62 15.84
N GLU A 17 3.82 -7.95 15.84
CA GLU A 17 3.74 -8.77 17.06
C GLU A 17 4.86 -8.47 18.07
N THR A 18 6.00 -7.95 17.60
CA THR A 18 7.16 -7.63 18.44
C THR A 18 7.22 -6.14 18.84
N VAL A 19 6.28 -5.34 18.37
CA VAL A 19 6.23 -3.89 18.61
C VAL A 19 5.28 -3.61 19.78
N PRO A 20 5.64 -2.72 20.73
CA PRO A 20 4.74 -2.34 21.81
C PRO A 20 3.42 -1.76 21.30
N ASP A 21 2.30 -2.16 21.92
CA ASP A 21 0.94 -1.77 21.53
C ASP A 21 0.76 -0.25 21.40
N GLU A 22 1.38 0.53 22.29
CA GLU A 22 1.35 1.99 22.24
C GLU A 22 1.87 2.54 20.90
N LYS A 23 2.92 1.93 20.34
CA LYS A 23 3.53 2.32 19.07
C LYS A 23 2.68 1.84 17.90
N VAL A 24 2.06 0.66 18.02
CA VAL A 24 1.11 0.13 17.03
C VAL A 24 -0.09 1.07 16.90
N VAL A 25 -0.67 1.49 18.02
CA VAL A 25 -1.81 2.44 18.05
C VAL A 25 -1.40 3.81 17.51
N ALA A 26 -0.23 4.33 17.90
CA ALA A 26 0.28 5.59 17.39
C ALA A 26 0.48 5.54 15.86
N LEU A 27 1.06 4.45 15.36
CA LEU A 27 1.27 4.25 13.92
C LEU A 27 -0.06 4.20 13.17
N HIS A 28 -1.06 3.48 13.68
CA HIS A 28 -2.40 3.43 13.09
C HIS A 28 -3.08 4.81 13.04
N LYS A 29 -2.87 5.66 14.04
CA LYS A 29 -3.40 7.04 14.04
C LYS A 29 -2.70 7.95 13.04
N SER A 30 -1.40 7.71 12.80
CA SER A 30 -0.58 8.52 11.89
C SER A 30 -0.76 8.15 10.42
N LEU A 31 -1.05 6.88 10.12
CA LEU A 31 -1.24 6.38 8.76
C LEU A 31 -2.68 6.63 8.29
N LYS A 32 -2.97 7.90 8.11
CA LYS A 32 -4.18 8.39 7.43
C LYS A 32 -3.80 8.88 6.05
N THR A 33 -4.78 8.85 5.16
CA THR A 33 -4.65 9.29 3.77
C THR A 33 -5.91 10.07 3.43
N ASP A 34 -5.82 10.95 2.43
CA ASP A 34 -7.01 11.54 1.84
C ASP A 34 -7.34 10.92 0.47
N TRP A 35 -8.42 11.40 -0.13
CA TRP A 35 -8.86 10.94 -1.45
C TRP A 35 -7.85 11.24 -2.56
N LYS A 36 -7.15 12.38 -2.48
CA LYS A 36 -6.18 12.80 -3.50
C LYS A 36 -4.95 11.89 -3.46
N ASP A 37 -4.47 11.59 -2.27
CA ASP A 37 -3.35 10.67 -2.06
C ASP A 37 -3.66 9.28 -2.63
N LEU A 38 -4.86 8.75 -2.34
CA LEU A 38 -5.28 7.43 -2.83
C LEU A 38 -5.33 7.36 -4.36
N ILE A 39 -5.83 8.41 -5.02
CA ILE A 39 -5.82 8.49 -6.48
C ILE A 39 -4.39 8.55 -7.01
N GLN A 40 -3.53 9.34 -6.36
CA GLN A 40 -2.14 9.42 -6.76
C GLN A 40 -1.44 8.05 -6.63
N TYR A 41 -1.74 7.30 -5.57
CA TYR A 41 -1.22 5.95 -5.39
C TYR A 41 -1.70 5.00 -6.49
N GLN A 42 -2.98 5.06 -6.86
CA GLN A 42 -3.52 4.27 -7.97
C GLN A 42 -2.88 4.65 -9.31
N ASN A 43 -2.66 5.94 -9.57
CA ASN A 43 -1.99 6.39 -10.78
C ASN A 43 -0.55 5.87 -10.86
N LEU A 44 0.20 5.93 -9.76
CA LEU A 44 1.55 5.37 -9.67
C LEU A 44 1.54 3.86 -9.89
N GLN A 45 0.60 3.15 -9.27
CA GLN A 45 0.43 1.71 -9.44
C GLN A 45 0.10 1.35 -10.89
N ALA A 46 -0.83 2.07 -11.53
CA ALA A 46 -1.22 1.83 -12.91
C ALA A 46 -0.05 2.09 -13.88
N ALA A 47 0.69 3.17 -13.68
CA ALA A 47 1.88 3.47 -14.48
C ALA A 47 2.97 2.40 -14.30
N ALA A 48 3.22 1.97 -13.05
CA ALA A 48 4.20 0.93 -12.75
C ALA A 48 3.82 -0.43 -13.34
N PHE A 49 2.53 -0.76 -13.37
CA PHE A 49 2.04 -1.94 -14.07
C PHE A 49 2.23 -1.83 -15.58
N ALA A 50 1.81 -0.71 -16.19
CA ALA A 50 1.94 -0.47 -17.62
C ALA A 50 3.41 -0.54 -18.11
N CYS A 51 4.36 -0.12 -17.27
CA CYS A 51 5.79 -0.18 -17.56
C CYS A 51 6.48 -1.47 -17.05
N GLY A 52 5.70 -2.50 -16.69
CA GLY A 52 6.19 -3.84 -16.35
C GLY A 52 6.95 -3.94 -15.03
N LYS A 53 6.84 -2.93 -14.15
CA LYS A 53 7.47 -2.90 -12.82
C LYS A 53 6.64 -3.59 -11.74
N LEU A 54 5.36 -3.83 -12.02
CA LEU A 54 4.46 -4.63 -11.20
C LEU A 54 3.92 -5.79 -12.04
N THR A 55 3.72 -6.94 -11.40
CA THR A 55 2.91 -8.00 -11.99
C THR A 55 1.42 -7.64 -11.90
N GLU A 56 0.57 -8.33 -12.67
CA GLU A 56 -0.89 -8.12 -12.60
C GLU A 56 -1.44 -8.39 -11.19
N GLU A 57 -0.96 -9.44 -10.53
CA GLU A 57 -1.37 -9.77 -9.17
C GLU A 57 -0.99 -8.66 -8.18
N GLU A 58 0.24 -8.13 -8.27
CA GLU A 58 0.71 -7.04 -7.41
C GLU A 58 -0.09 -5.75 -7.63
N ALA A 59 -0.30 -5.41 -8.91
CA ALA A 59 -1.11 -4.28 -9.34
C ALA A 59 -2.54 -4.36 -8.78
N MET A 60 -3.19 -5.52 -8.91
CA MET A 60 -4.55 -5.74 -8.41
C MET A 60 -4.63 -5.74 -6.89
N THR A 61 -3.64 -6.28 -6.18
CA THR A 61 -3.57 -6.20 -4.72
C THR A 61 -3.52 -4.73 -4.27
N LEU A 62 -2.59 -3.95 -4.82
CA LEU A 62 -2.44 -2.53 -4.49
C LEU A 62 -3.70 -1.72 -4.85
N TYR A 63 -4.29 -1.96 -6.03
CA TYR A 63 -5.52 -1.30 -6.45
C TYR A 63 -6.66 -1.49 -5.44
N ARG A 64 -6.84 -2.71 -4.93
CA ARG A 64 -7.83 -3.02 -3.88
C ARG A 64 -7.52 -2.30 -2.57
N MET A 65 -6.26 -2.29 -2.15
CA MET A 65 -5.82 -1.59 -0.94
C MET A 65 -6.07 -0.07 -1.04
N TYR A 66 -5.88 0.52 -2.22
CA TYR A 66 -6.17 1.94 -2.44
C TYR A 66 -7.67 2.26 -2.61
N GLY A 67 -8.56 1.28 -2.41
CA GLY A 67 -10.01 1.47 -2.40
C GLY A 67 -10.73 1.12 -3.70
N GLY A 68 -9.98 0.63 -4.71
CA GLY A 68 -10.49 0.15 -5.99
C GLY A 68 -11.19 1.24 -6.80
N GLU A 69 -12.34 0.92 -7.37
CA GLU A 69 -13.08 1.78 -8.30
C GLU A 69 -13.54 3.10 -7.68
N ALA A 70 -13.80 3.10 -6.37
CA ALA A 70 -14.17 4.29 -5.61
C ALA A 70 -13.26 4.43 -4.38
N PRO A 71 -12.05 4.98 -4.55
CA PRO A 71 -11.13 5.24 -3.44
C PRO A 71 -11.78 6.12 -2.39
N SER A 72 -11.60 5.79 -1.12
CA SER A 72 -12.03 6.65 -0.02
C SER A 72 -11.16 6.44 1.21
N PRO A 73 -10.92 7.50 2.01
CA PRO A 73 -10.19 7.38 3.27
C PRO A 73 -10.79 6.32 4.20
N GLU A 74 -12.12 6.18 4.23
CA GLU A 74 -12.81 5.21 5.09
C GLU A 74 -12.52 3.77 4.68
N LYS A 75 -12.38 3.48 3.38
CA LYS A 75 -11.98 2.16 2.91
C LYS A 75 -10.54 1.85 3.29
N PHE A 76 -9.64 2.83 3.12
CA PHE A 76 -8.25 2.69 3.51
C PHE A 76 -8.12 2.49 5.02
N ASP A 77 -8.89 3.22 5.82
CA ASP A 77 -8.89 3.15 7.28
C ASP A 77 -9.35 1.79 7.83
N ARG A 78 -10.10 1.00 7.06
CA ARG A 78 -10.52 -0.37 7.41
C ARG A 78 -9.45 -1.42 7.18
N LEU A 79 -8.40 -1.11 6.43
CA LEU A 79 -7.29 -2.03 6.22
C LEU A 79 -6.56 -2.34 7.54
N SER A 80 -5.94 -3.50 7.61
CA SER A 80 -5.00 -3.81 8.67
C SER A 80 -3.82 -2.84 8.67
N LEU A 81 -3.16 -2.68 9.82
CA LEU A 81 -2.01 -1.80 9.91
C LEU A 81 -0.87 -2.23 8.96
N ALA A 82 -0.67 -3.54 8.80
CA ALA A 82 0.33 -4.08 7.90
C ALA A 82 0.04 -3.71 6.44
N GLU A 83 -1.22 -3.84 6.01
CA GLU A 83 -1.65 -3.39 4.68
C GLU A 83 -1.41 -1.89 4.49
N LYS A 84 -1.80 -1.05 5.45
CA LYS A 84 -1.56 0.41 5.37
C LYS A 84 -0.07 0.76 5.22
N VAL A 85 0.78 0.10 6.00
CA VAL A 85 2.24 0.28 5.95
C VAL A 85 2.77 -0.11 4.57
N VAL A 86 2.41 -1.30 4.07
CA VAL A 86 2.91 -1.77 2.77
C VAL A 86 2.39 -0.91 1.63
N ALA A 87 1.11 -0.53 1.67
CA ALA A 87 0.49 0.34 0.66
C ALA A 87 1.19 1.70 0.56
N THR A 88 1.46 2.34 1.70
CA THR A 88 2.14 3.65 1.76
C THR A 88 3.62 3.55 1.40
N GLN A 89 4.33 2.52 1.87
CA GLN A 89 5.71 2.28 1.50
C GLN A 89 5.85 2.04 0.00
N THR A 90 5.02 1.18 -0.58
CA THR A 90 5.04 0.88 -2.01
C THR A 90 4.75 2.13 -2.83
N ALA A 91 3.74 2.93 -2.46
CA ALA A 91 3.49 4.20 -3.14
C ALA A 91 4.68 5.18 -3.05
N GLY A 92 5.34 5.24 -1.88
CA GLY A 92 6.54 6.03 -1.67
C GLY A 92 7.74 5.54 -2.49
N GLU A 93 7.86 4.24 -2.74
CA GLU A 93 8.87 3.66 -3.64
C GLU A 93 8.54 4.02 -5.09
N LEU A 94 7.31 3.75 -5.54
CA LEU A 94 6.87 4.03 -6.91
C LEU A 94 7.01 5.51 -7.28
N SER A 95 6.69 6.43 -6.36
CA SER A 95 6.83 7.87 -6.61
C SER A 95 8.27 8.33 -6.81
N LYS A 96 9.26 7.58 -6.32
CA LYS A 96 10.69 7.86 -6.47
C LYS A 96 11.32 7.10 -7.62
N MET A 97 10.64 6.08 -8.15
CA MET A 97 11.11 5.31 -9.28
C MET A 97 10.96 6.12 -10.56
N ARG A 98 11.96 6.00 -11.46
CA ARG A 98 11.76 6.31 -12.86
C ARG A 98 10.91 5.19 -13.46
N ILE A 99 9.58 5.38 -13.45
CA ILE A 99 8.61 4.31 -13.75
C ILE A 99 8.74 3.83 -15.20
N CYS A 100 8.93 4.77 -16.13
CA CYS A 100 9.18 4.51 -17.53
C CYS A 100 10.40 5.33 -17.96
N ASP A 101 11.20 4.80 -18.88
CA ASP A 101 12.40 5.48 -19.40
C ASP A 101 12.07 6.59 -20.38
#